data_AF-A0A924KRK9-F1
#
_entry.id   AF-A0A924KRK9-F1
#
_cell.length_a   1.000
_cell.length_b   1.000
_cell.length_c   1.000
_cell.angle_alpha   90.00
_cell.angle_beta   90.00
_cell.angle_gamma   90.00
#
_symmetry.space_group_name_H-M   'P 1'
#
loop_
_entity.id
_entity.type
_entity.pdbx_description
1 polymer ?
#
loop_
_entity_poly.entity_id
_entity_poly.type
_entity_poly.pdbx_seq_one_letter_code
_entity_poly.pdbx_strand_id
1 'polypeptide(L)'
;MGLRLGILRLLAATLAALMLAGCAVSLPVAEREQPVSPPTTQVFVERFQLSGRLSVRVADRLDSVRIDWVRDGAKETINFFSPFGSQLAQVSASPEGASLTRGEQTEYAKTIGELTQSLLGTAIDTGLLARWVQGLDVLNSVNAPIVTGDRLVRWTVRAEDVRAVGGVAAGVGAGAGEGAGAATGERKPSGRYATRVTATEGETTVRLFVDQFRPL
;
A
#
# COMPACT_ATOMS: atom_id res chain seq x y z
N MET A 1 -2.07 60.32 40.69
CA MET A 1 -2.89 59.18 40.21
C MET A 1 -2.43 58.58 38.86
N GLY A 2 -1.27 58.95 38.29
CA GLY A 2 -0.84 58.43 36.96
C GLY A 2 0.04 57.18 37.00
N LEU A 3 0.83 57.00 38.07
CA LEU A 3 1.84 55.94 38.16
C LEU A 3 1.23 54.54 38.33
N ARG A 4 0.12 54.42 39.06
CA ARG A 4 -0.59 53.14 39.29
C ARG A 4 -1.26 52.61 38.02
N LEU A 5 -1.70 53.49 37.13
CA LEU A 5 -2.34 53.12 35.87
C LEU A 5 -1.31 52.66 34.82
N GLY A 6 -0.08 53.21 34.85
CA GLY A 6 1.03 52.77 34.01
C GLY A 6 1.56 51.38 34.39
N ILE A 7 1.68 51.10 35.70
CA ILE A 7 2.12 49.79 36.22
C ILE A 7 1.09 48.70 35.85
N LEU A 8 -0.22 49.00 35.94
CA LEU A 8 -1.27 48.04 35.58
C LEU A 8 -1.29 47.71 34.08
N ARG A 9 -1.01 48.70 33.22
CA ARG A 9 -0.89 48.49 31.76
C ARG A 9 0.35 47.66 31.39
N LEU A 10 1.47 47.86 32.09
CA LEU A 10 2.68 47.08 31.86
C LEU A 10 2.48 45.61 32.26
N LEU A 11 1.80 45.36 33.40
CA LEU A 11 1.46 44.01 33.88
C LEU A 11 0.49 43.28 32.95
N ALA A 12 -0.50 43.99 32.40
CA ALA A 12 -1.43 43.41 31.43
C ALA A 12 -0.74 43.05 30.10
N ALA A 13 0.21 43.88 29.66
CA ALA A 13 0.98 43.62 28.44
C ALA A 13 1.95 42.43 28.59
N THR A 14 2.61 42.26 29.75
CA THR A 14 3.45 41.08 30.02
C THR A 14 2.62 39.80 30.17
N LEU A 15 1.43 39.86 30.77
CA LEU A 15 0.55 38.70 30.88
C LEU A 15 -0.01 38.26 29.51
N ALA A 16 -0.35 39.21 28.63
CA ALA A 16 -0.80 38.93 27.28
C ALA A 16 0.33 38.33 26.40
N ALA A 17 1.57 38.79 26.56
CA ALA A 17 2.72 38.23 25.85
C ALA A 17 3.03 36.78 26.28
N LEU A 18 2.79 36.44 27.55
CA LEU A 18 3.00 35.08 28.06
C LEU A 18 1.97 34.07 27.51
N MET A 19 0.75 34.52 27.21
CA MET A 19 -0.31 33.68 26.64
C MET A 19 -0.10 33.33 25.16
N LEU A 20 0.71 34.09 24.42
CA LEU A 20 1.01 33.79 23.00
C LEU A 20 2.16 32.77 22.80
N ALA A 21 2.94 32.45 23.84
CA ALA A 21 4.06 31.51 23.74
C ALA A 21 3.64 30.02 23.78
N GLY A 22 2.35 29.72 23.95
CA GLY A 22 1.83 28.36 24.15
C GLY A 22 1.51 27.55 22.89
N CYS A 23 1.49 28.14 21.68
CA CYS A 23 0.92 27.48 20.50
C CYS A 23 1.93 26.70 19.62
N ALA A 24 3.19 26.53 20.02
CA ALA A 24 4.19 25.86 19.18
C ALA A 24 5.05 24.81 19.93
N VAL A 25 4.54 24.20 21.00
CA VAL A 25 5.15 22.96 21.52
C VAL A 25 4.70 21.81 20.64
N SER A 26 5.38 21.65 19.51
CA SER A 26 5.43 20.40 18.78
C SER A 26 6.24 19.42 19.63
N LEU A 27 5.55 18.58 20.41
CA LEU A 27 6.18 17.40 20.98
C LEU A 27 6.79 16.60 19.83
N PRO A 28 8.08 16.23 19.89
CA PRO A 28 8.60 15.27 18.95
C PRO A 28 7.76 14.00 19.14
N VAL A 29 6.99 13.63 18.12
CA VAL A 29 6.43 12.29 18.03
C VAL A 29 7.65 11.39 18.13
N ALA A 30 7.78 10.68 19.24
CA ALA A 30 8.72 9.59 19.33
C ALA A 30 8.30 8.64 18.22
N GLU A 31 9.03 8.67 17.11
CA GLU A 31 9.03 7.62 16.11
C GLU A 31 9.24 6.34 16.93
N ARG A 32 8.17 5.58 17.17
CA ARG A 32 8.31 4.27 17.75
C ARG A 32 9.15 3.53 16.74
N GLU A 33 10.45 3.37 17.04
CA GLU A 33 11.27 2.34 16.44
C GLU A 33 10.45 1.06 16.55
N GLN A 34 9.84 0.69 15.42
CA GLN A 34 9.24 -0.63 15.30
C GLN A 34 10.38 -1.59 15.60
N PRO A 35 10.20 -2.54 16.53
CA PRO A 35 11.23 -3.53 16.78
C PRO A 35 11.60 -4.15 15.44
N VAL A 36 12.86 -3.92 15.03
CA VAL A 36 13.46 -4.57 13.88
C VAL A 36 13.47 -6.05 14.23
N SER A 37 12.38 -6.72 13.85
CA SER A 37 12.34 -8.16 13.82
C SER A 37 13.51 -8.60 12.93
N PRO A 38 14.26 -9.65 13.31
CA PRO A 38 15.32 -10.16 12.44
C PRO A 38 14.76 -10.38 11.04
N PRO A 39 15.57 -10.29 9.97
CA PRO A 39 15.10 -10.47 8.61
C PRO A 39 14.56 -11.89 8.45
N THR A 40 13.28 -12.08 8.79
CA THR A 40 12.50 -13.22 8.35
C THR A 40 12.54 -13.10 6.85
N THR A 41 13.22 -14.05 6.18
CA THR A 41 13.27 -14.14 4.72
C THR A 41 11.89 -13.79 4.20
N GLN A 42 11.78 -12.65 3.52
CA GLN A 42 10.49 -12.09 3.16
C GLN A 42 9.97 -12.96 2.01
N VAL A 43 9.15 -13.97 2.33
CA VAL A 43 8.62 -14.91 1.34
C VAL A 43 7.54 -14.20 0.54
N PHE A 44 7.77 -14.08 -0.77
CA PHE A 44 6.77 -13.60 -1.71
C PHE A 44 5.70 -14.68 -1.91
N VAL A 45 4.44 -14.30 -1.69
CA VAL A 45 3.27 -15.14 -1.97
C VAL A 45 2.89 -14.91 -3.43
N GLU A 46 3.13 -15.91 -4.28
CA GLU A 46 2.85 -15.82 -5.73
C GLU A 46 1.36 -15.98 -6.07
N ARG A 47 0.60 -16.63 -5.18
CA ARG A 47 -0.83 -16.89 -5.38
C ARG A 47 -1.64 -16.23 -4.29
N PHE A 48 -2.51 -15.31 -4.65
CA PHE A 48 -3.31 -14.58 -3.69
C PHE A 48 -4.61 -14.04 -4.29
N GLN A 49 -5.52 -13.66 -3.41
CA GLN A 49 -6.64 -12.78 -3.70
C GLN A 49 -6.50 -11.49 -2.92
N LEU A 50 -6.79 -10.37 -3.57
CA LEU A 50 -6.78 -9.05 -2.98
C LEU A 50 -8.03 -8.29 -3.40
N SER A 51 -8.71 -7.67 -2.44
CA SER A 51 -9.72 -6.64 -2.73
C SER A 51 -9.31 -5.32 -2.11
N GLY A 52 -9.63 -4.22 -2.79
CA GLY A 52 -9.18 -2.92 -2.34
C GLY A 52 -9.67 -1.77 -3.20
N ARG A 53 -9.13 -0.58 -2.91
CA ARG A 53 -9.40 0.66 -3.64
C ARG A 53 -8.11 1.17 -4.26
N LEU A 54 -8.12 1.33 -5.58
CA LEU A 54 -7.04 1.90 -6.36
C LEU A 54 -7.42 3.32 -6.73
N SER A 55 -6.55 4.28 -6.39
CA SER A 55 -6.64 5.66 -6.86
C SER A 55 -5.41 6.00 -7.68
N VAL A 56 -5.61 6.53 -8.87
CA VAL A 56 -4.55 6.97 -9.77
C VAL A 56 -4.74 8.45 -10.04
N ARG A 57 -3.72 9.25 -9.74
CA ARG A 57 -3.66 10.66 -10.12
C ARG A 57 -2.59 10.85 -11.17
N VAL A 58 -2.94 11.47 -12.29
CA VAL A 58 -2.02 11.86 -13.37
C VAL A 58 -2.33 13.33 -13.70
N ALA A 59 -1.40 14.23 -13.41
CA ALA A 59 -1.64 15.68 -13.45
C ALA A 59 -2.94 16.04 -12.69
N ASP A 60 -3.92 16.66 -13.37
CA ASP A 60 -5.20 17.07 -12.79
C ASP A 60 -6.27 15.96 -12.78
N ARG A 61 -6.02 14.82 -13.42
CA ARG A 61 -6.96 13.69 -13.48
C ARG A 61 -6.81 12.83 -12.23
N LEU A 62 -7.93 12.51 -11.57
CA LEU A 62 -8.01 11.53 -10.49
C LEU A 62 -9.05 10.46 -10.84
N ASP A 63 -8.60 9.23 -10.99
CA ASP A 63 -9.46 8.05 -11.07
C ASP A 63 -9.45 7.31 -9.75
N SER A 64 -10.61 6.84 -9.31
CA SER A 64 -10.73 5.99 -8.13
C SER A 64 -11.69 4.86 -8.39
N VAL A 65 -11.21 3.63 -8.23
CA VAL A 65 -11.92 2.39 -8.55
C VAL A 65 -11.74 1.37 -7.43
N ARG A 66 -12.72 0.51 -7.24
CA ARG A 66 -12.54 -0.71 -6.46
C ARG A 66 -11.95 -1.78 -7.36
N ILE A 67 -11.03 -2.57 -6.81
CA ILE A 67 -10.43 -3.70 -7.52
C ILE A 67 -10.68 -5.00 -6.77
N ASP A 68 -10.92 -6.07 -7.53
CA ASP A 68 -10.80 -7.46 -7.07
C ASP A 68 -9.74 -8.14 -7.95
N TRP A 69 -8.62 -8.52 -7.34
CA TRP A 69 -7.45 -9.07 -8.00
C TRP A 69 -7.19 -10.49 -7.53
N VAL A 70 -7.16 -11.42 -8.49
CA VAL A 70 -6.71 -12.79 -8.28
C VAL A 70 -5.42 -13.00 -9.04
N ARG A 71 -4.37 -13.43 -8.34
CA ARG A 71 -3.09 -13.82 -8.93
C ARG A 71 -2.84 -15.30 -8.63
N ASP A 72 -2.46 -16.04 -9.66
CA ASP A 72 -2.06 -17.44 -9.59
C ASP A 72 -0.75 -17.61 -10.39
N GLY A 73 0.37 -17.26 -9.74
CA GLY A 73 1.69 -17.29 -10.36
C GLY A 73 1.82 -16.29 -11.50
N ALA A 74 1.92 -16.81 -12.73
CA ALA A 74 2.03 -16.02 -13.97
C ALA A 74 0.67 -15.65 -14.58
N LYS A 75 -0.44 -16.16 -14.04
CA LYS A 75 -1.80 -15.79 -14.47
C LYS A 75 -2.42 -14.85 -13.46
N GLU A 76 -3.12 -13.84 -13.95
CA GLU A 76 -3.84 -12.92 -13.08
C GLU A 76 -5.06 -12.31 -13.75
N THR A 77 -6.06 -11.98 -12.93
CA THR A 77 -7.27 -11.27 -13.34
C THR A 77 -7.57 -10.16 -12.34
N ILE A 78 -7.79 -8.96 -12.86
CA ILE A 78 -8.16 -7.76 -12.09
C ILE A 78 -9.51 -7.28 -12.61
N ASN A 79 -10.51 -7.28 -11.75
CA ASN A 79 -11.81 -6.67 -12.02
C ASN A 79 -11.83 -5.25 -11.46
N PHE A 80 -12.19 -4.27 -12.28
CA PHE A 80 -12.32 -2.87 -11.90
C PHE A 80 -13.79 -2.51 -11.77
N PHE A 81 -14.14 -1.82 -10.69
CA PHE A 81 -15.52 -1.42 -10.40
C PHE A 81 -15.60 0.07 -10.07
N SER A 82 -16.72 0.68 -10.45
CA SER A 82 -17.05 2.04 -10.05
C SER A 82 -17.30 2.12 -8.54
N PRO A 83 -17.24 3.32 -7.94
CA PRO A 83 -17.62 3.50 -6.54
C PRO A 83 -19.05 3.03 -6.20
N PHE A 84 -19.93 2.98 -7.19
CA PHE A 84 -21.31 2.50 -7.07
C PHE A 84 -21.47 0.98 -7.30
N GLY A 85 -20.38 0.26 -7.56
CA GLY A 85 -20.36 -1.20 -7.66
C GLY A 85 -20.50 -1.77 -9.08
N SER A 86 -20.73 -0.95 -10.10
CA SER A 86 -20.80 -1.41 -11.50
C SER A 86 -19.42 -1.82 -12.00
N GLN A 87 -19.33 -2.96 -12.71
CA GLN A 87 -18.07 -3.38 -13.33
C GLN A 87 -17.70 -2.46 -14.50
N LEU A 88 -16.50 -1.91 -14.47
CA LEU A 88 -15.96 -0.98 -15.47
C LEU A 88 -15.13 -1.70 -16.53
N ALA A 89 -14.35 -2.70 -16.12
CA ALA A 89 -13.49 -3.49 -16.98
C ALA A 89 -13.01 -4.74 -16.23
N GLN A 90 -12.59 -5.76 -16.97
CA GLN A 90 -11.75 -6.83 -16.49
C GLN A 90 -10.45 -6.80 -17.26
N VAL A 91 -9.32 -6.91 -16.57
CA VAL A 91 -8.01 -7.12 -17.19
C VAL A 91 -7.49 -8.47 -16.79
N SER A 92 -6.97 -9.25 -17.72
CA SER A 92 -6.35 -10.54 -17.46
C SER A 92 -4.98 -10.61 -18.11
N ALA A 93 -4.06 -11.36 -17.51
CA ALA A 93 -2.77 -11.68 -18.11
C ALA A 93 -2.39 -13.14 -17.87
N SER A 94 -1.60 -13.65 -18.81
CA SER A 94 -1.00 -14.97 -18.79
C SER A 94 0.33 -14.92 -19.57
N PRO A 95 1.11 -16.01 -19.62
CA PRO A 95 2.35 -16.04 -20.42
C PRO A 95 2.16 -15.71 -21.91
N GLU A 96 0.94 -15.88 -22.43
CA GLU A 96 0.58 -15.61 -23.82
C GLU A 96 0.29 -14.13 -24.12
N GLY A 97 0.07 -13.29 -23.09
CA GLY A 97 -0.22 -11.87 -23.24
C GLY A 97 -1.25 -11.36 -22.24
N ALA A 98 -1.82 -10.19 -22.52
CA ALA A 98 -2.83 -9.56 -21.70
C ALA A 98 -4.08 -9.16 -22.51
N SER A 99 -5.23 -9.12 -21.85
CA SER A 99 -6.48 -8.64 -22.42
C SER A 99 -7.23 -7.72 -21.47
N LEU A 100 -7.96 -6.75 -22.02
CA LEU A 100 -8.89 -5.88 -21.31
C LEU A 100 -10.27 -6.04 -21.95
N THR A 101 -11.25 -6.45 -21.16
CA THR A 101 -12.65 -6.54 -21.58
C THR A 101 -13.49 -5.46 -20.91
N ARG A 102 -14.27 -4.71 -21.70
CA ARG A 102 -15.20 -3.68 -21.26
C ARG A 102 -16.52 -3.83 -22.01
N GLY A 103 -17.56 -4.29 -21.31
CA GLY A 103 -18.82 -4.65 -21.97
C GLY A 103 -18.56 -5.76 -22.99
N GLU A 104 -18.88 -5.49 -24.26
CA GLU A 104 -18.67 -6.43 -25.38
C GLU A 104 -17.31 -6.27 -26.09
N GLN A 105 -16.56 -5.22 -25.74
CA GLN A 105 -15.27 -4.93 -26.38
C GLN A 105 -14.13 -5.61 -25.63
N THR A 106 -13.23 -6.25 -26.37
CA THR A 106 -11.98 -6.80 -25.83
C THR A 106 -10.79 -6.25 -26.60
N GLU A 107 -9.83 -5.68 -25.86
CA GLU A 107 -8.53 -5.21 -26.35
C GLU A 107 -7.44 -6.20 -25.90
N TYR A 108 -6.42 -6.40 -26.74
CA TYR A 108 -5.30 -7.27 -26.44
C TYR A 108 -3.99 -6.48 -26.49
N ALA A 109 -3.07 -6.82 -25.58
CA ALA A 109 -1.75 -6.22 -25.49
C ALA A 109 -0.73 -7.25 -25.02
N LYS A 110 0.57 -6.89 -25.00
CA LYS A 110 1.59 -7.80 -24.45
C LYS A 110 1.57 -7.82 -22.92
N THR A 111 1.18 -6.70 -22.30
CA THR A 111 1.26 -6.51 -20.85
C THR A 111 0.03 -5.80 -20.29
N ILE A 112 -0.27 -6.00 -18.99
CA ILE A 112 -1.28 -5.21 -18.27
C ILE A 112 -0.90 -3.73 -18.24
N GLY A 113 0.40 -3.41 -18.23
CA GLY A 113 0.89 -2.03 -18.26
C GLY A 113 0.38 -1.26 -19.48
N GLU A 114 0.42 -1.87 -20.67
CA GLU A 114 -0.12 -1.25 -21.90
C GLU A 114 -1.64 -0.97 -21.79
N LEU A 115 -2.40 -1.94 -21.28
CA LEU A 115 -3.86 -1.82 -21.14
C LEU A 115 -4.24 -0.78 -20.07
N THR A 116 -3.48 -0.73 -18.97
CA THR A 116 -3.72 0.24 -17.89
C THR A 116 -3.29 1.65 -18.26
N GLN A 117 -2.30 1.81 -19.14
CA GLN A 117 -1.96 3.11 -19.73
C GLN A 117 -3.16 3.70 -20.49
N SER A 118 -3.88 2.88 -21.24
CA SER A 118 -5.12 3.28 -21.94
C SER A 118 -6.28 3.54 -20.96
N LEU A 119 -6.44 2.67 -19.96
CA LEU A 119 -7.56 2.73 -19.01
C LEU A 119 -7.45 3.85 -17.95
N LEU A 120 -6.25 4.05 -17.38
CA LEU A 120 -5.99 4.87 -16.20
C LEU A 120 -5.03 6.04 -16.46
N GLY A 121 -4.52 6.16 -17.69
CA GLY A 121 -3.54 7.18 -18.05
C GLY A 121 -2.12 6.90 -17.55
N THR A 122 -1.88 5.75 -16.91
CA THR A 122 -0.55 5.32 -16.47
C THR A 122 -0.42 3.80 -16.56
N ALA A 123 0.74 3.32 -16.99
CA ALA A 123 1.06 1.91 -17.02
C ALA A 123 1.32 1.39 -15.61
N ILE A 124 0.57 0.37 -15.19
CA ILE A 124 0.73 -0.31 -13.91
C ILE A 124 1.41 -1.67 -14.15
N ASP A 125 2.59 -1.84 -13.54
CA ASP A 125 3.24 -3.15 -13.45
C ASP A 125 2.65 -3.93 -12.26
N THR A 126 1.88 -4.97 -12.56
CA THR A 126 1.22 -5.80 -11.57
C THR A 126 2.18 -6.70 -10.80
N GLY A 127 3.32 -7.08 -11.38
CA GLY A 127 4.36 -7.83 -10.69
C GLY A 127 5.00 -7.02 -9.58
N LEU A 128 5.31 -5.75 -9.86
CA LEU A 128 5.84 -4.82 -8.86
C LEU A 128 4.79 -4.43 -7.82
N LEU A 129 3.56 -4.14 -8.26
CA LEU A 129 2.48 -3.85 -7.34
C LEU A 129 2.24 -5.02 -6.35
N ALA A 130 2.29 -6.26 -6.83
CA ALA A 130 2.16 -7.45 -5.99
C ALA A 130 3.26 -7.53 -4.91
N ARG A 131 4.49 -7.15 -5.27
CA ARG A 131 5.63 -7.11 -4.34
C ARG A 131 5.47 -5.99 -3.32
N TRP A 132 5.10 -4.78 -3.75
CA TRP A 132 4.90 -3.64 -2.85
C TRP A 132 3.77 -3.87 -1.85
N VAL A 133 2.67 -4.48 -2.30
CA VAL A 133 1.56 -4.89 -1.42
C VAL A 133 2.04 -5.82 -0.32
N GLN A 134 3.01 -6.70 -0.59
CA GLN A 134 3.56 -7.63 0.41
C GLN A 134 4.73 -7.04 1.22
N GLY A 135 4.97 -5.73 1.09
CA GLY A 135 6.05 -5.02 1.76
C GLY A 135 7.45 -5.45 1.26
N LEU A 136 7.55 -5.95 0.04
CA LEU A 136 8.81 -6.25 -0.65
C LEU A 136 9.22 -5.06 -1.51
N ASP A 137 10.53 -4.83 -1.65
CA ASP A 137 11.10 -3.73 -2.47
C ASP A 137 10.61 -2.33 -2.08
N VAL A 138 10.24 -2.15 -0.82
CA VAL A 138 9.80 -0.88 -0.22
C VAL A 138 10.75 -0.36 0.85
N LEU A 139 11.67 -1.21 1.34
CA LEU A 139 12.61 -0.86 2.41
C LEU A 139 13.77 -0.06 1.82
N ASN A 140 13.86 1.19 2.27
CA ASN A 140 14.80 2.21 1.83
C ASN A 140 14.47 2.63 0.40
N SER A 141 13.91 3.83 0.22
CA SER A 141 13.61 4.45 -1.08
C SER A 141 14.89 4.57 -1.92
N VAL A 142 15.34 3.47 -2.51
CA VAL A 142 16.54 3.40 -3.32
C VAL A 142 16.07 2.97 -4.68
N ASN A 143 15.86 3.96 -5.55
CA ASN A 143 16.37 4.02 -6.92
C ASN A 143 16.50 2.71 -7.71
N ALA A 144 15.65 1.71 -7.48
CA ALA A 144 15.61 0.52 -8.31
C ALA A 144 14.99 1.00 -9.63
N PRO A 145 15.73 0.96 -10.75
CA PRO A 145 15.13 1.25 -12.04
C PRO A 145 14.01 0.25 -12.26
N ILE A 146 12.79 0.75 -12.28
CA ILE A 146 11.60 -0.05 -12.51
C ILE A 146 11.34 0.03 -14.01
N VAL A 147 11.41 -1.12 -14.66
CA VAL A 147 11.02 -1.25 -16.06
C VAL A 147 9.49 -1.21 -16.08
N THR A 148 8.91 -0.09 -16.51
CA THR A 148 7.48 -0.01 -16.82
C THR A 148 7.35 0.06 -18.34
N GLY A 149 6.97 -1.08 -18.95
CA GLY A 149 7.05 -1.22 -20.42
C GLY A 149 8.51 -1.10 -20.89
N ASP A 150 8.79 -0.15 -21.79
CA ASP A 150 10.15 0.12 -22.31
C ASP A 150 10.86 1.27 -21.59
N ARG A 151 10.27 1.84 -20.52
CA ARG A 151 10.83 3.00 -19.80
C ARG A 151 11.40 2.58 -18.45
N LEU A 152 12.60 3.08 -18.16
CA LEU A 152 13.15 3.07 -16.81
C LEU A 152 12.54 4.24 -16.05
N VAL A 153 11.61 3.94 -15.14
CA VAL A 153 10.98 4.92 -14.27
C VAL A 153 11.37 4.67 -12.83
N ARG A 154 11.40 5.74 -12.03
CA ARG A 154 11.82 5.69 -10.64
C ARG A 154 10.62 6.02 -9.76
N TRP A 155 9.93 4.98 -9.34
CA TRP A 155 8.85 5.11 -8.37
C TRP A 155 9.43 5.28 -6.97
N THR A 156 8.95 6.30 -6.26
CA THR A 156 9.10 6.37 -4.81
C THR A 156 7.91 5.69 -4.17
N VAL A 157 8.16 4.55 -3.52
CA VAL A 157 7.13 3.68 -2.96
C VAL A 157 7.19 3.70 -1.43
N ARG A 158 6.01 3.78 -0.81
CA ARG A 158 5.83 3.62 0.63
C ARG A 158 4.74 2.59 0.87
N ALA A 159 5.06 1.58 1.66
CA ALA A 159 4.12 0.62 2.20
C ALA A 159 3.94 0.88 3.70
N GLU A 160 2.70 0.94 4.15
CA GLU A 160 2.35 1.28 5.52
C GLU A 160 1.48 0.20 6.15
N ASP A 161 1.56 0.10 7.49
CA ASP A 161 0.76 -0.81 8.31
C ASP A 161 0.78 -2.24 7.76
N VAL A 162 1.99 -2.82 7.73
CA VAL A 162 2.20 -4.20 7.26
C VAL A 162 1.65 -5.18 8.28
N ARG A 163 0.68 -6.00 7.87
CA ARG A 163 -0.02 -7.00 8.68
C ARG A 163 0.36 -8.41 8.24
N ALA A 164 0.54 -9.31 9.19
CA ALA A 164 0.64 -10.75 8.92
C ALA A 164 -0.74 -11.34 8.62
N VAL A 165 -0.79 -12.34 7.74
CA VAL A 165 -2.00 -13.12 7.39
C VAL A 165 -1.65 -14.59 7.45
N GLY A 166 -2.36 -15.36 8.28
CA GLY A 166 -2.07 -16.78 8.42
C GLY A 166 -0.74 -17.04 9.15
N GLY A 167 -0.56 -18.29 9.59
CA GLY A 167 0.47 -18.66 10.54
C GLY A 167 -0.05 -18.58 11.98
N VAL A 168 0.32 -19.57 12.79
CA VAL A 168 0.13 -19.49 14.24
C VAL A 168 1.01 -18.34 14.69
N ALA A 169 0.44 -17.33 15.37
CA ALA A 169 1.26 -16.42 16.15
C ALA A 169 2.16 -17.31 17.01
N ALA A 170 3.50 -17.18 16.87
CA ALA A 170 4.41 -17.89 17.74
C ALA A 170 4.14 -17.39 19.17
N GLY A 171 3.20 -18.05 19.84
CA GLY A 171 2.97 -17.87 21.26
C GLY A 171 4.27 -18.25 21.92
N VAL A 172 4.94 -17.28 22.52
CA VAL A 172 5.97 -17.53 23.52
C VAL A 172 5.23 -18.13 24.71
N GLY A 173 5.00 -19.44 24.63
CA GLY A 173 4.35 -20.24 25.66
C GLY A 173 5.32 -21.34 26.06
N ALA A 174 6.06 -21.09 27.12
CA ALA A 174 6.83 -22.11 27.82
C ALA A 174 5.91 -23.27 28.23
N GLY A 175 6.28 -24.49 27.88
CA GLY A 175 5.54 -25.69 28.26
C GLY A 175 6.13 -26.92 27.60
N ALA A 176 7.14 -27.51 28.25
CA ALA A 176 7.59 -28.86 27.93
C ALA A 176 6.42 -29.83 28.18
N GLY A 177 5.99 -30.53 27.13
CA GLY A 177 4.94 -31.53 27.18
C GLY A 177 5.10 -32.50 26.02
N GLU A 178 5.68 -33.64 26.33
CA GLU A 178 5.99 -34.76 25.44
C GLU A 178 4.69 -35.35 24.86
N GLY A 179 4.62 -35.51 23.54
CA GLY A 179 3.45 -36.03 22.85
C GLY A 179 3.58 -35.92 21.33
N ALA A 180 4.41 -36.77 20.74
CA ALA A 180 4.59 -36.85 19.29
C ALA A 180 3.35 -37.51 18.63
N GLY A 181 2.35 -36.70 18.32
CA GLY A 181 1.35 -36.99 17.30
C GLY A 181 1.66 -36.17 16.05
N ALA A 182 2.21 -36.79 15.00
CA ALA A 182 2.42 -36.16 13.72
C ALA A 182 1.07 -35.89 13.05
N ALA A 183 0.42 -34.79 13.44
CA ALA A 183 -0.66 -34.21 12.67
C ALA A 183 -0.03 -33.59 11.42
N THR A 184 -0.22 -34.23 10.26
CA THR A 184 -0.12 -33.57 8.96
C THR A 184 -1.25 -32.54 8.86
N GLY A 185 -1.13 -31.48 9.65
CA GLY A 185 -2.00 -30.31 9.56
C GLY A 185 -1.60 -29.57 8.30
N GLU A 186 -2.52 -29.51 7.34
CA GLU A 186 -2.39 -28.69 6.15
C GLU A 186 -2.03 -27.26 6.59
N ARG A 187 -0.79 -26.84 6.34
CA ARG A 187 -0.29 -25.55 6.82
C ARG A 187 -1.06 -24.47 6.07
N LYS A 188 -2.02 -23.82 6.75
CA LYS A 188 -2.77 -22.69 6.19
C LYS A 188 -1.78 -21.70 5.57
N PRO A 189 -1.96 -21.28 4.31
CA PRO A 189 -1.01 -20.42 3.64
C PRO A 189 -0.88 -19.11 4.42
N SER A 190 0.36 -18.71 4.68
CA SER A 190 0.72 -17.54 5.47
C SER A 190 1.47 -16.52 4.62
N GLY A 191 1.31 -15.25 4.93
CA GLY A 191 2.00 -14.16 4.28
C GLY A 191 1.85 -12.86 5.07
N ARG A 192 2.10 -11.74 4.40
CA ARG A 192 1.90 -10.41 4.96
C ARG A 192 1.49 -9.44 3.86
N TYR A 193 0.87 -8.34 4.22
CA TYR A 193 0.50 -7.28 3.29
C TYR A 193 0.46 -5.93 3.99
N ALA A 194 0.79 -4.87 3.27
CA ALA A 194 0.57 -3.49 3.66
C ALA A 194 -0.90 -3.12 3.44
N THR A 195 -1.53 -2.47 4.41
CA THR A 195 -2.91 -1.96 4.21
C THR A 195 -2.95 -0.76 3.28
N ARG A 196 -1.81 -0.06 3.11
CA ARG A 196 -1.68 1.03 2.16
C ARG A 196 -0.34 0.99 1.44
N VAL A 197 -0.40 1.09 0.12
CA VAL A 197 0.76 1.32 -0.75
C VAL A 197 0.55 2.63 -1.48
N THR A 198 1.54 3.52 -1.44
CA THR A 198 1.58 4.74 -2.26
C THR A 198 2.85 4.72 -3.09
N ALA A 199 2.71 4.81 -4.41
CA ALA A 199 3.79 4.92 -5.37
C ALA A 199 3.68 6.28 -6.09
N THR A 200 4.79 6.99 -6.22
CA THR A 200 4.85 8.30 -6.87
C THR A 200 5.97 8.37 -7.90
N GLU A 201 5.68 8.97 -9.05
CA GLU A 201 6.63 9.16 -10.15
C GLU A 201 6.30 10.48 -10.86
N GLY A 202 7.15 11.50 -10.69
CA GLY A 202 6.84 12.85 -11.15
C GLY A 202 5.54 13.38 -10.55
N GLU A 203 4.58 13.75 -11.39
CA GLU A 203 3.22 14.17 -10.98
C GLU A 203 2.23 13.01 -10.85
N THR A 204 2.64 11.79 -11.20
CA THR A 204 1.81 10.60 -11.11
C THR A 204 1.84 10.05 -9.69
N THR A 205 0.67 9.79 -9.13
CA THR A 205 0.51 9.11 -7.83
C THR A 205 -0.45 7.95 -7.97
N VAL A 206 0.03 6.75 -7.66
CA VAL A 206 -0.79 5.53 -7.55
C VAL A 206 -0.92 5.17 -6.08
N ARG A 207 -2.14 4.99 -5.61
CA ARG A 207 -2.43 4.59 -4.22
C ARG A 207 -3.35 3.39 -4.21
N LEU A 208 -2.92 2.34 -3.51
CA LEU A 208 -3.73 1.15 -3.27
C LEU A 208 -4.00 1.03 -1.77
N PHE A 209 -5.28 1.02 -1.41
CA PHE A 209 -5.75 0.60 -0.10
C PHE A 209 -6.21 -0.84 -0.18
N VAL A 210 -5.62 -1.70 0.66
CA VAL A 210 -5.95 -3.12 0.70
C VAL A 210 -7.00 -3.35 1.78
N ASP A 211 -8.19 -3.77 1.36
CA ASP A 211 -9.29 -4.10 2.27
C ASP A 211 -9.18 -5.55 2.74
N GLN A 212 -8.84 -6.48 1.84
CA GLN A 212 -8.59 -7.88 2.15
C GLN A 212 -7.42 -8.41 1.32
N PHE A 213 -6.60 -9.26 1.95
CA PHE A 213 -5.55 -10.03 1.31
C PHE A 213 -5.62 -11.48 1.80
N ARG A 214 -5.63 -12.43 0.87
CA ARG A 214 -5.69 -13.87 1.17
C ARG A 214 -4.67 -14.63 0.32
N PRO A 215 -3.62 -15.20 0.93
CA PRO A 215 -2.78 -16.21 0.29
C PRO A 215 -3.59 -17.42 -0.17
N LEU A 216 -3.22 -18.02 -1.32
CA LEU A 216 -3.85 -19.20 -1.92
C LEU A 216 -2.94 -20.43 -1.93
#